data_AF-X1T832-F1
#
_entry.id   AF-X1T832-F1
#
_cell.length_a   1.000
_cell.length_b   1.000
_cell.length_c   1.000
_cell.angle_alpha   90.00
_cell.angle_beta   90.00
_cell.angle_gamma   90.00
#
_symmetry.space_group_name_H-M   'P 1'
#
loop_
_entity.id
_entity.type
_entity.pdbx_description
1 polymer ?
#
loop_
_entity_poly.entity_id
_entity_poly.type
_entity_poly.pdbx_seq_one_letter_code
_entity_poly.pdbx_strand_id
1 'polypeptide(L)'
;MRKKLNFTKLIESYLDDELEGEELKWFRDEINSNPELSGELKLHQEIEHALNEKDIIDLREQLEGIHKTVVPEICKYNIKPIKRKRVSVAVASLALVITVSFLIYWLHNNTYSNEKL
;
A
#
# COMPACT_ATOMS: atom_id res chain seq x y z
N MET A 1 27.65 28.67 5.05
CA MET A 1 26.25 28.41 5.47
C MET A 1 25.46 29.69 5.24
N ARG A 2 24.57 29.73 4.24
CA ARG A 2 23.63 30.86 4.09
C ARG A 2 22.68 30.82 5.27
N LYS A 3 22.56 31.93 6.03
CA LYS A 3 21.49 32.07 7.01
C LYS A 3 20.18 31.93 6.22
N LYS A 4 19.53 30.78 6.31
CA LYS A 4 18.12 30.64 5.94
C LYS A 4 17.38 31.49 6.98
N LEU A 5 17.31 32.80 6.73
CA LEU A 5 16.59 33.73 7.59
C LEU A 5 15.15 33.22 7.67
N ASN A 6 14.49 33.55 8.79
CA ASN A 6 13.17 33.07 9.19
C ASN A 6 12.04 33.65 8.31
N PHE A 7 12.22 33.62 6.98
CA PHE A 7 11.30 34.18 5.99
C PHE A 7 9.94 33.50 6.06
N THR A 8 9.90 32.20 6.33
CA THR A 8 8.66 31.43 6.51
C THR A 8 7.74 32.09 7.53
N LYS A 9 8.21 32.33 8.77
CA LYS A 9 7.39 32.96 9.82
C LYS A 9 6.94 34.37 9.45
N LEU A 10 7.84 35.14 8.83
CA LEU A 10 7.57 36.52 8.43
C LEU A 10 6.53 36.58 7.30
N ILE A 11 6.59 35.64 6.35
CA ILE A 11 5.61 35.49 5.27
C ILE A 11 4.26 35.05 5.84
N GLU A 12 4.24 34.09 6.77
CA GLU A 12 3.01 33.66 7.45
C GLU A 12 2.33 34.86 8.14
N SER A 13 3.05 35.59 9.00
CA SER A 13 2.49 36.79 9.64
C SER A 13 2.09 37.90 8.64
N TYR A 14 2.71 37.97 7.45
CA TYR A 14 2.27 38.89 6.40
C TYR A 14 0.97 38.44 5.74
N LEU A 15 0.83 37.15 5.45
CA LEU A 15 -0.37 36.56 4.82
C LEU A 15 -1.57 36.58 5.78
N ASP A 16 -1.30 36.45 7.08
CA ASP A 16 -2.30 36.51 8.15
C ASP A 16 -2.66 37.95 8.59
N ASP A 17 -2.14 38.98 7.90
CA ASP A 17 -2.31 40.41 8.22
C ASP A 17 -1.84 40.79 9.65
N GLU A 18 -0.91 40.05 10.24
CA GLU A 18 -0.36 40.29 11.59
C GLU A 18 0.80 41.30 11.60
N LEU A 19 1.40 41.60 10.44
CA LEU A 19 2.47 42.59 10.34
C LEU A 19 1.93 44.02 10.34
N GLU A 20 2.44 44.86 11.24
CA GLU A 20 1.98 46.24 11.40
C GLU A 20 3.12 47.27 11.32
N GLY A 21 2.73 48.53 11.05
CA GLY A 21 3.60 49.69 11.20
C GLY A 21 4.89 49.67 10.37
N GLU A 22 6.03 49.77 11.05
CA GLU A 22 7.36 49.84 10.44
C GLU A 22 7.82 48.50 9.86
N GLU A 23 7.44 47.39 10.50
CA GLU A 23 7.80 46.04 10.06
C GLU A 23 7.13 45.70 8.72
N LEU A 24 5.84 46.03 8.58
CA LEU A 24 5.12 45.87 7.31
C LEU A 24 5.73 46.69 6.18
N LYS A 25 6.15 47.93 6.46
CA LYS A 25 6.82 48.78 5.46
C LYS A 25 8.14 48.18 5.03
N TRP A 26 8.99 47.81 5.99
CA TRP A 26 10.26 47.16 5.70
C TRP A 26 10.07 45.88 4.88
N PHE A 27 9.07 45.06 5.23
CA PHE A 27 8.76 43.84 4.49
C PHE A 27 8.38 44.09 3.03
N ARG A 28 7.51 45.09 2.78
CA ARG A 28 7.11 45.46 1.41
C ARG A 28 8.30 45.97 0.58
N ASP A 29 9.20 46.73 1.19
CA ASP A 29 10.41 47.22 0.52
C ASP A 29 11.40 46.08 0.24
N GLU A 30 11.53 45.14 1.18
CA GLU A 30 12.40 43.97 1.07
C GLU A 30 11.89 43.00 -0.01
N ILE A 31 10.58 42.73 -0.14
CA ILE A 31 10.05 41.88 -1.22
C ILE A 31 10.44 42.40 -2.60
N ASN A 32 10.44 43.72 -2.80
CA ASN A 32 10.78 44.32 -4.09
C ASN A 32 12.29 44.25 -4.39
N SER A 33 13.11 44.26 -3.35
CA SER A 33 14.57 44.33 -3.47
C SER A 33 15.24 42.95 -3.39
N ASN A 34 14.58 41.98 -2.77
CA ASN A 34 15.12 40.66 -2.45
C ASN A 34 14.37 39.55 -3.20
N PRO A 35 14.94 39.01 -4.29
CA PRO A 35 14.29 37.97 -5.09
C PRO A 35 14.14 36.64 -4.35
N GLU A 36 14.95 36.35 -3.32
CA GLU A 36 14.80 35.13 -2.51
C GLU A 36 13.54 35.21 -1.66
N LEU A 37 13.29 36.34 -0.99
CA LEU A 37 12.07 36.56 -0.22
C LEU A 37 10.82 36.59 -1.10
N SER A 38 10.90 37.29 -2.24
CA SER A 38 9.82 37.33 -3.22
C SER A 38 9.45 35.95 -3.75
N GLY A 39 10.45 35.12 -4.06
CA GLY A 39 10.25 33.75 -4.52
C GLY A 39 9.59 32.86 -3.45
N GLU A 40 10.00 32.98 -2.19
CA GLU A 40 9.41 32.23 -1.09
C GLU A 40 7.94 32.65 -0.83
N LEU A 41 7.64 33.96 -0.87
CA LEU A 41 6.27 34.46 -0.75
C LEU A 41 5.37 33.90 -1.87
N LYS A 42 5.88 33.91 -3.11
CA LYS A 42 5.14 33.36 -4.26
C LYS A 42 4.86 31.87 -4.08
N LEU A 43 5.84 31.11 -3.59
CA LEU A 43 5.68 29.69 -3.31
C LEU A 43 4.58 29.45 -2.25
N HIS A 44 4.58 30.22 -1.16
CA HIS A 44 3.54 30.13 -0.14
C HIS A 44 2.13 30.41 -0.72
N GLN A 45 1.99 31.46 -1.53
CA GLN A 45 0.73 31.79 -2.19
C GLN A 45 0.26 30.70 -3.18
N GLU A 46 1.19 30.10 -3.93
CA GLU A 46 0.87 28.98 -4.83
C GLU A 46 0.39 27.74 -4.05
N ILE A 47 0.97 27.47 -2.88
CA ILE A 47 0.53 26.38 -2.00
C ILE A 47 -0.89 26.66 -1.48
N GLU A 48 -1.16 27.86 -0.95
CA GLU A 48 -2.51 28.22 -0.49
C GLU A 48 -3.54 28.15 -1.61
N HIS A 49 -3.19 28.58 -2.81
CA HIS A 49 -4.05 28.47 -3.97
C HIS A 49 -4.37 27.00 -4.28
N ALA A 50 -3.34 26.15 -4.38
CA ALA A 50 -3.53 24.72 -4.65
C ALA A 50 -4.33 23.98 -3.55
N LEU A 51 -4.25 24.42 -2.29
CA LEU A 51 -5.07 23.91 -1.21
C LEU A 51 -6.52 24.40 -1.28
N ASN A 52 -6.75 25.61 -1.79
CA ASN A 52 -8.07 26.20 -1.98
C ASN A 52 -8.75 25.80 -3.30
N GLU A 53 -8.07 25.08 -4.19
CA GLU A 53 -8.63 24.47 -5.40
C GLU A 53 -9.60 23.33 -5.04
N LYS A 54 -10.79 23.72 -4.56
CA LYS A 54 -11.87 22.82 -4.13
C LYS A 54 -12.27 21.83 -5.21
N ASP A 55 -12.33 22.25 -6.46
CA ASP A 55 -12.74 21.40 -7.58
C ASP A 55 -11.86 20.16 -7.74
N ILE A 56 -10.54 20.30 -7.53
CA ILE A 56 -9.58 19.19 -7.61
C ILE A 56 -9.72 18.27 -6.40
N ILE A 57 -9.94 18.85 -5.21
CA ILE A 57 -10.15 18.09 -3.97
C ILE A 57 -11.46 17.30 -4.04
N ASP A 58 -12.55 17.93 -4.47
CA ASP A 58 -13.86 17.32 -4.67
C ASP A 58 -13.78 16.18 -5.69
N LEU A 59 -13.07 16.38 -6.80
CA LEU A 59 -12.86 15.32 -7.79
C LEU A 59 -12.12 14.11 -7.20
N ARG A 60 -11.06 14.36 -6.40
CA ARG A 60 -10.32 13.28 -5.72
C ARG A 60 -11.22 12.54 -4.73
N GLU A 61 -12.03 13.25 -3.96
CA GLU A 61 -12.96 12.66 -3.01
C GLU A 61 -14.04 11.80 -3.72
N GLN A 62 -14.59 12.30 -4.83
CA GLN A 62 -15.52 11.54 -5.68
C GLN A 62 -14.88 10.26 -6.22
N LEU A 63 -13.64 10.33 -6.73
CA LEU A 63 -12.90 9.16 -7.21
C LEU A 63 -12.60 8.16 -6.09
N GLU A 64 -12.25 8.63 -4.90
CA GLU A 64 -12.04 7.77 -3.74
C GLU A 64 -13.35 7.08 -3.32
N GLY A 65 -14.48 7.79 -3.36
CA GLY A 65 -15.81 7.24 -3.15
C GLY A 65 -16.16 6.14 -4.15
N ILE A 66 -15.89 6.37 -5.44
CA ILE A 66 -16.06 5.36 -6.49
C ILE A 66 -15.13 4.17 -6.24
N HIS A 67 -13.86 4.39 -5.90
CA HIS A 67 -12.93 3.30 -5.62
C HIS A 67 -13.41 2.43 -4.44
N LYS A 68 -13.86 3.04 -3.34
CA LYS A 68 -14.36 2.33 -2.16
C LYS A 68 -15.67 1.58 -2.40
N THR A 69 -16.50 2.02 -3.36
CA THR A 69 -17.81 1.41 -3.63
C THR A 69 -17.75 0.40 -4.77
N VAL A 70 -17.12 0.75 -5.89
CA VAL A 70 -17.12 -0.04 -7.13
C VAL A 70 -16.06 -1.15 -7.12
N VAL A 71 -14.84 -0.89 -6.65
CA VAL A 71 -13.77 -1.91 -6.64
C VAL A 71 -14.15 -3.14 -5.82
N PRO A 72 -14.69 -3.05 -4.59
CA PRO A 72 -15.09 -4.24 -3.86
C PRO A 72 -16.29 -4.97 -4.49
N GLU A 73 -17.12 -4.32 -5.31
CA GLU A 73 -18.18 -5.00 -6.05
C GLU A 73 -17.64 -5.75 -7.27
N ILE A 74 -16.68 -5.19 -8.01
CA ILE A 74 -16.00 -5.88 -9.11
C ILE A 74 -15.24 -7.12 -8.59
N CYS A 75 -14.58 -7.01 -7.43
CA CYS A 75 -13.83 -8.11 -6.82
C CYS A 75 -14.70 -9.19 -6.18
N LYS A 76 -16.03 -8.99 -6.08
CA LYS A 76 -16.99 -10.02 -5.66
C LYS A 76 -17.49 -10.88 -6.84
N TYR A 77 -17.04 -10.61 -8.08
CA TYR A 77 -17.31 -11.49 -9.22
C TYR A 77 -16.69 -12.87 -9.00
N ASN A 78 -17.56 -13.81 -8.66
CA ASN A 78 -17.31 -15.18 -8.23
C ASN A 78 -16.26 -15.94 -9.06
N ILE A 79 -15.04 -16.09 -8.54
CA ILE A 79 -14.27 -17.31 -8.77
C ILE A 79 -14.89 -18.36 -7.83
N LYS A 80 -15.88 -19.12 -8.29
CA LYS A 80 -16.38 -20.27 -7.52
C LYS A 80 -15.18 -21.17 -7.24
N PRO A 81 -14.85 -21.50 -5.97
CA PRO A 81 -13.76 -22.43 -5.70
C PRO A 81 -14.12 -23.77 -6.33
N ILE A 82 -13.25 -24.28 -7.19
CA ILE A 82 -13.42 -25.59 -7.81
C ILE A 82 -13.38 -26.63 -6.68
N LYS A 83 -14.55 -27.11 -6.25
CA LYS A 83 -14.63 -28.15 -5.22
C LYS A 83 -14.21 -29.45 -5.88
N ARG A 84 -12.91 -29.77 -5.84
CA ARG A 84 -12.36 -31.06 -6.27
C ARG A 84 -12.77 -32.15 -5.26
N LYS A 85 -14.03 -32.59 -5.32
CA LYS A 85 -14.47 -33.80 -4.63
C LYS A 85 -14.39 -34.97 -5.61
N ARG A 86 -13.79 -36.06 -5.13
CA ARG A 86 -13.67 -37.41 -5.71
C ARG A 86 -12.38 -37.69 -6.50
N VAL A 87 -11.33 -38.01 -5.75
CA VAL A 87 -10.33 -39.00 -6.19
C VAL A 87 -10.28 -40.07 -5.08
N SER A 88 -11.14 -41.09 -5.14
CA SER A 88 -11.11 -42.17 -4.13
C SER A 88 -11.94 -43.38 -4.55
N VAL A 89 -11.35 -44.29 -5.35
CA VAL A 89 -11.57 -45.75 -5.23
C VAL A 89 -10.36 -46.52 -5.82
N ALA A 90 -9.69 -46.01 -6.87
CA ALA A 90 -8.67 -46.80 -7.59
C ALA A 90 -7.29 -46.93 -6.89
N VAL A 91 -6.95 -46.09 -5.91
CA VAL A 91 -5.64 -46.17 -5.20
C VAL A 91 -5.66 -47.19 -4.05
N ALA A 92 -6.83 -47.47 -3.47
CA ALA A 92 -6.96 -48.42 -2.37
C ALA A 92 -6.62 -49.86 -2.81
N SER A 93 -6.90 -50.22 -4.06
CA SER A 93 -6.53 -51.54 -4.59
C SER A 93 -5.02 -51.73 -4.72
N LEU A 94 -4.29 -50.71 -5.16
CA LEU A 94 -2.82 -50.76 -5.24
C LEU A 94 -2.18 -50.89 -3.86
N ALA A 95 -2.71 -50.19 -2.86
CA ALA A 95 -2.23 -50.32 -1.48
C ALA A 95 -2.44 -51.74 -0.94
N LEU A 96 -3.59 -52.36 -1.19
CA LEU A 96 -3.87 -53.73 -0.77
C LEU A 96 -2.90 -54.73 -1.41
N VAL A 97 -2.65 -54.64 -2.72
CA VAL A 97 -1.73 -55.56 -3.41
C VAL A 97 -0.30 -55.46 -2.86
N ILE A 98 0.19 -54.25 -2.60
CA ILE A 98 1.53 -54.04 -2.02
C ILE A 98 1.59 -54.64 -0.60
N THR A 99 0.57 -54.42 0.23
CA THR A 99 0.55 -54.98 1.61
C THR A 99 0.54 -56.50 1.65
N VAL A 100 -0.25 -57.16 0.79
CA VAL A 100 -0.28 -58.63 0.71
C VAL A 100 1.05 -59.17 0.18
N SER A 101 1.64 -58.52 -0.82
CA SER A 101 2.92 -58.94 -1.39
C SER A 101 4.06 -58.83 -0.36
N PHE A 102 4.06 -57.76 0.45
CA PHE A 102 5.01 -57.57 1.55
C PHE A 102 4.86 -58.62 2.65
N LEU A 103 3.62 -58.96 3.04
CA LEU A 103 3.35 -60.01 4.04
C LEU A 103 3.84 -61.38 3.59
N ILE A 104 3.63 -61.74 2.31
CA ILE A 104 4.12 -63.02 1.75
C ILE A 104 5.66 -63.05 1.77
N TYR A 105 6.31 -61.97 1.34
CA TYR A 105 7.77 -61.87 1.37
C TYR A 105 8.33 -61.98 2.80
N TRP A 106 7.68 -61.32 3.77
CA TRP A 106 8.06 -61.35 5.17
C TRP A 106 7.94 -62.76 5.78
N LEU A 107 6.84 -63.46 5.48
CA LEU A 107 6.64 -64.84 5.94
C LEU A 107 7.69 -65.77 5.33
N HIS A 108 7.93 -65.65 4.02
CA HIS A 108 8.95 -66.41 3.30
C HIS A 108 10.32 -66.23 3.95
N ASN A 109 10.77 -64.98 4.13
CA ASN A 109 12.09 -64.68 4.72
C ASN A 109 12.27 -65.22 6.15
N ASN A 110 11.22 -65.20 6.98
CA ASN A 110 11.30 -65.72 8.35
C ASN A 110 11.23 -67.25 8.44
N THR A 111 10.74 -67.95 7.42
CA THR A 111 10.67 -69.42 7.39
C THR A 111 11.90 -70.12 6.81
N TYR A 112 12.97 -69.41 6.42
CA TYR A 112 14.23 -70.00 5.94
C TYR A 112 15.30 -70.28 7.01
N SER A 113 14.94 -70.24 8.29
CA SER A 113 15.81 -70.77 9.34
C SER A 113 15.03 -71.78 10.16
N ASN A 114 15.14 -73.06 9.78
CA ASN A 114 15.63 -74.15 10.63
C ASN A 114 15.14 -75.53 10.12
N GLU A 115 15.85 -76.09 9.13
CA GLU A 115 16.04 -77.54 8.99
C GLU A 115 17.12 -77.83 7.94
N LYS A 116 18.37 -77.51 8.30
CA LYS A 116 19.49 -78.37 7.92
C LYS A 116 19.65 -79.40 9.04
N LEU A 117 19.13 -80.60 8.82
CA LEU A 117 19.56 -81.85 9.44
C LEU A 117 19.53 -82.91 8.35
#